data_AF-A0A834YEB9-F1
#
_entry.id   AF-A0A834YEB9-F1
#
_cell.length_a   1.000
_cell.length_b   1.000
_cell.length_c   1.000
_cell.angle_alpha   90.00
_cell.angle_beta   90.00
_cell.angle_gamma   90.00
#
_symmetry.space_group_name_H-M   'P 1'
#
loop_
_entity.id
_entity.type
_entity.pdbx_description
1 polymer ?
#
loop_
_entity_poly.entity_id
_entity_poly.type
_entity_poly.pdbx_seq_one_letter_code
_entity_poly.pdbx_strand_id
1 'polypeptide(L)'
;MLFAMVTTADDPYKVGLLRSLPDADTRLRLFAADIYKPDEFKPAIKGCHFVFHMATPLQHNTNSSQAYAHSKTLAEKEVLSYCEKDNGGLGIVSLACGLVGGDTLLSCIPESMGVLISQVINDMSRYQMLRALQELLGKVPIAHIEDVSEAHIFCMEKQIINGRFLCASAYLTTTEIAKYYGQYCPDIAIAPEFLEEVDRRIGWGSTKLSEIGFEYKCDIKMILEDSVECGRRMGNLK
;
A
#
# COMPACT_ATOMS: atom_id res chain seq x y z
N MET A 1 13.28 19.94 5.52
CA MET A 1 13.41 19.80 4.06
C MET A 1 13.19 18.34 3.72
N LEU A 2 12.34 18.05 2.75
CA LEU A 2 11.99 16.71 2.29
C LEU A 2 12.72 16.42 0.98
N PHE A 3 13.21 15.18 0.86
CA PHE A 3 13.87 14.70 -0.35
C PHE A 3 13.04 13.56 -0.90
N ALA A 4 12.65 13.64 -2.17
CA ALA A 4 11.93 12.58 -2.86
C ALA A 4 12.74 12.07 -4.04
N MET A 5 12.76 10.74 -4.19
CA MET A 5 13.43 10.04 -5.28
C MET A 5 12.42 9.65 -6.34
N VAL A 6 12.74 9.92 -7.60
CA VAL A 6 11.96 9.51 -8.76
C VAL A 6 12.88 8.92 -9.82
N THR A 7 12.39 7.96 -10.61
CA THR A 7 13.21 7.33 -11.67
C THR A 7 13.61 8.32 -12.76
N THR A 8 12.76 9.31 -13.02
CA THR A 8 12.98 10.38 -14.00
C THR A 8 12.49 11.71 -13.42
N ALA A 9 13.42 12.55 -12.95
CA ALA A 9 13.13 13.82 -12.29
C ALA A 9 12.53 14.90 -13.22
N ASP A 10 12.61 14.68 -14.54
CA ASP A 10 12.12 15.59 -15.56
C ASP A 10 10.83 15.09 -16.24
N ASP A 11 10.27 13.95 -15.82
CA ASP A 11 9.00 13.43 -16.37
C ASP A 11 7.81 14.17 -15.73
N PRO A 12 7.14 15.09 -16.47
CA PRO A 12 6.10 15.94 -15.90
C PRO A 12 4.89 15.14 -15.42
N TYR A 13 4.64 13.94 -15.96
CA TYR A 13 3.54 13.09 -15.51
C TYR A 13 3.81 12.48 -14.14
N LYS A 14 5.08 12.25 -13.78
CA LYS A 14 5.47 11.71 -12.47
C LYS A 14 5.72 12.80 -11.44
N VAL A 15 6.32 13.91 -11.85
CA VAL A 15 6.75 14.96 -10.91
C VAL A 15 5.78 16.12 -10.81
N GLY A 16 4.82 16.26 -11.75
CA GLY A 16 3.86 17.36 -11.77
C GLY A 16 3.03 17.42 -10.49
N LEU A 17 2.47 16.29 -10.06
CA LEU A 17 1.75 16.19 -8.78
C LEU A 17 2.64 16.62 -7.60
N LEU A 18 3.85 16.06 -7.50
CA LEU A 18 4.77 16.36 -6.40
C LEU A 18 5.12 17.85 -6.33
N ARG A 19 5.33 18.50 -7.49
CA ARG A 19 5.63 19.93 -7.58
C ARG A 19 4.42 20.82 -7.28
N SER A 20 3.21 20.30 -7.44
CA SER A 20 1.96 21.02 -7.12
C SER A 20 1.58 21.01 -5.63
N LEU A 21 2.27 20.20 -4.82
CA LEU A 21 1.98 20.12 -3.38
C LEU A 21 2.30 21.46 -2.66
N PRO A 22 1.57 21.79 -1.59
CA PRO A 22 1.84 22.98 -0.80
C PRO A 22 3.30 23.05 -0.31
N ASP A 23 3.93 24.20 -0.51
CA ASP A 23 5.32 24.50 -0.15
C ASP A 23 6.38 23.59 -0.81
N ALA A 24 6.05 22.92 -1.93
CA ALA A 24 6.99 22.04 -2.62
C ALA A 24 8.22 22.79 -3.15
N ASP A 25 8.05 24.04 -3.58
CA ASP A 25 9.12 24.93 -4.07
C ASP A 25 10.20 25.23 -3.02
N THR A 26 9.83 25.23 -1.73
CA THR A 26 10.74 25.54 -0.63
C THR A 26 11.14 24.32 0.19
N ARG A 27 10.27 23.30 0.28
CA ARG A 27 10.47 22.15 1.16
C ARG A 27 10.72 20.84 0.44
N LEU A 28 10.48 20.73 -0.87
CA LEU A 28 10.68 19.49 -1.63
C LEU A 28 11.87 19.61 -2.58
N ARG A 29 12.77 18.63 -2.52
CA ARG A 29 13.85 18.47 -3.49
C ARG A 29 13.76 17.09 -4.13
N LEU A 30 13.74 17.08 -5.47
CA LEU A 30 13.66 15.86 -6.26
C LEU A 30 15.06 15.42 -6.69
N PHE A 31 15.29 14.12 -6.64
CA PHE A 31 16.50 13.48 -7.14
C PHE A 31 16.13 12.34 -8.08
N ALA A 32 16.94 12.15 -9.13
CA ALA A 32 16.84 11.00 -10.00
C ALA A 32 17.60 9.82 -9.38
N ALA A 33 16.95 8.67 -9.24
CA ALA A 33 17.59 7.43 -8.78
C ALA A 33 16.87 6.19 -9.33
N ASP A 34 17.65 5.20 -9.72
CA ASP A 34 17.21 3.85 -10.10
C ASP A 34 17.49 2.87 -8.95
N ILE A 35 16.49 2.06 -8.57
CA ILE A 35 16.63 1.07 -7.49
C ILE A 35 17.74 0.03 -7.73
N TYR A 36 18.14 -0.17 -8.99
CA TYR A 36 19.24 -1.06 -9.34
C TYR A 36 20.64 -0.40 -9.25
N LYS A 37 20.69 0.90 -8.93
CA LYS A 37 21.93 1.70 -8.83
C LYS A 37 22.04 2.33 -7.44
N PRO A 38 22.56 1.59 -6.44
CA PRO A 38 22.57 2.03 -5.04
C PRO A 38 23.36 3.34 -4.81
N ASP A 39 24.36 3.63 -5.64
CA ASP A 39 25.16 4.86 -5.52
C ASP A 39 24.36 6.14 -5.80
N GLU A 40 23.29 6.05 -6.59
CA GLU A 40 22.41 7.18 -6.91
C GLU A 40 21.61 7.66 -5.68
N PHE A 41 21.51 6.82 -4.63
CA PHE A 41 20.78 7.18 -3.41
C PHE A 41 21.57 8.04 -2.42
N LYS A 42 22.90 7.98 -2.48
CA LYS A 42 23.78 8.63 -1.51
C LYS A 42 23.52 10.14 -1.34
N PRO A 43 23.33 10.94 -2.41
CA PRO A 43 23.11 12.38 -2.26
C PRO A 43 21.83 12.74 -1.52
N ALA A 44 20.74 11.98 -1.73
CA ALA A 44 19.46 12.26 -1.09
C ALA A 44 19.38 11.75 0.35
N ILE A 45 20.15 10.71 0.69
CA ILE A 45 20.20 10.16 2.06
C ILE A 45 21.13 11.00 2.96
N LYS A 46 22.17 11.62 2.40
CA LYS A 46 23.16 12.37 3.18
C LYS A 46 22.51 13.51 3.98
N GLY A 47 22.61 13.43 5.30
CA GLY A 47 22.06 14.44 6.22
C GLY A 47 20.60 14.22 6.60
N CYS A 48 19.97 13.15 6.13
CA CYS A 48 18.64 12.74 6.56
C CYS A 48 18.70 12.03 7.91
N HIS A 49 17.76 12.35 8.79
CA HIS A 49 17.55 11.64 10.05
C HIS A 49 16.70 10.37 9.85
N PHE A 50 15.81 10.39 8.85
CA PHE A 50 14.89 9.31 8.52
C PHE A 50 14.80 9.13 7.01
N VAL A 51 14.55 7.89 6.58
CA VAL A 51 14.36 7.54 5.17
C VAL A 51 13.15 6.61 5.05
N PHE A 52 12.17 7.01 4.24
CA PHE A 52 11.07 6.13 3.84
C PHE A 52 11.42 5.41 2.54
N HIS A 53 11.64 4.10 2.61
CA HIS A 53 11.87 3.30 1.42
C HIS A 53 10.57 2.66 0.93
N MET A 54 9.89 3.36 0.01
CA MET A 54 8.62 2.90 -0.58
C MET A 54 8.76 2.35 -2.01
N ALA A 55 9.87 2.68 -2.68
CA ALA A 55 10.07 2.32 -4.09
C ALA A 55 10.19 0.80 -4.27
N THR A 56 9.49 0.27 -5.26
CA THR A 56 9.59 -1.14 -5.64
C THR A 56 9.44 -1.32 -7.14
N PRO A 57 10.21 -2.23 -7.75
CA PRO A 57 9.86 -2.76 -9.06
C PRO A 57 8.49 -3.43 -8.94
N LEU A 58 7.59 -3.08 -9.85
CA LEU A 58 6.32 -3.77 -10.03
C LEU A 58 6.26 -4.19 -11.50
N GLN A 59 6.19 -5.50 -11.74
CA GLN A 59 6.02 -6.04 -13.09
C GLN A 59 4.53 -6.35 -13.29
N HIS A 60 3.91 -5.74 -14.30
CA HIS A 60 2.53 -6.00 -14.69
C HIS A 60 2.44 -7.27 -15.58
N ASN A 61 2.72 -8.45 -15.02
CA ASN A 61 2.52 -9.73 -15.72
C ASN A 61 1.72 -10.73 -14.86
N THR A 62 1.16 -11.76 -15.49
CA THR A 62 0.22 -12.70 -14.86
C THR A 62 0.83 -13.59 -13.76
N ASN A 63 2.16 -13.73 -13.70
CA ASN A 63 2.88 -14.45 -12.65
C ASN A 63 3.43 -13.52 -11.54
N SER A 64 2.99 -12.26 -11.52
CA SER A 64 3.63 -11.20 -10.73
C SER A 64 3.40 -11.29 -9.22
N SER A 65 2.26 -11.83 -8.76
CA SER A 65 1.90 -11.77 -7.33
C SER A 65 2.82 -12.61 -6.45
N GLN A 66 3.15 -13.84 -6.86
CA GLN A 66 4.07 -14.71 -6.13
C GLN A 66 5.51 -14.20 -6.20
N ALA A 67 5.96 -13.74 -7.36
CA ALA A 67 7.29 -13.15 -7.53
C ALA A 67 7.45 -11.88 -6.69
N TYR A 68 6.43 -11.03 -6.66
CA TYR A 68 6.36 -9.84 -5.80
C TYR A 68 6.43 -10.24 -4.32
N ALA A 69 5.56 -11.13 -3.86
CA ALA A 69 5.55 -11.59 -2.47
C ALA A 69 6.90 -12.19 -2.05
N HIS A 70 7.52 -13.01 -2.92
CA HIS A 70 8.83 -13.59 -2.67
C HIS A 70 9.93 -12.53 -2.56
N SER A 71 10.00 -11.61 -3.54
CA SER A 71 11.00 -10.53 -3.54
C SER A 71 10.87 -9.63 -2.30
N LYS A 72 9.64 -9.30 -1.89
CA LYS A 72 9.36 -8.51 -0.69
C LYS A 72 9.74 -9.22 0.59
N THR A 73 9.48 -10.52 0.67
CA THR A 73 9.88 -11.35 1.81
C THR A 73 11.40 -11.40 1.94
N LEU A 74 12.14 -11.57 0.85
CA LEU A 74 13.60 -11.60 0.87
C LEU A 74 14.21 -10.24 1.24
N ALA A 75 13.72 -9.16 0.63
CA ALA A 75 14.20 -7.81 0.91
C ALA A 75 13.97 -7.41 2.36
N GLU A 76 12.78 -7.69 2.91
CA GLU A 76 12.47 -7.41 4.32
C GLU A 76 13.37 -8.21 5.27
N LYS A 77 13.57 -9.52 5.03
CA LYS A 77 14.45 -10.36 5.85
C LYS A 77 15.88 -9.82 5.87
N GLU A 78 16.41 -9.45 4.70
CA GLU A 78 17.78 -8.93 4.60
C GLU A 78 17.91 -7.60 5.36
N VAL A 79 16.99 -6.66 5.13
CA VAL A 79 17.01 -5.34 5.79
C VAL A 79 16.89 -5.50 7.31
N LEU A 80 15.99 -6.34 7.81
CA LEU A 80 15.85 -6.55 9.26
C LEU A 80 17.06 -7.25 9.90
N SER A 81 17.83 -8.04 9.14
CA SER A 81 19.06 -8.65 9.65
C SER A 81 20.13 -7.61 10.03
N TYR A 82 20.07 -6.38 9.49
CA TYR A 82 20.99 -5.30 9.87
C TYR A 82 20.74 -4.79 11.28
N CYS A 83 19.51 -4.90 11.81
CA CYS A 83 19.22 -4.58 13.22
C CYS A 83 20.07 -5.42 14.18
N GLU A 84 20.33 -6.68 13.82
CA GLU A 84 21.07 -7.64 14.66
C GLU A 84 22.58 -7.50 14.48
N LYS A 85 23.05 -7.13 13.28
CA LYS A 85 24.47 -7.09 12.90
C LYS A 85 25.22 -5.84 13.37
N ASP A 86 24.56 -4.69 13.44
CA ASP A 86 25.23 -3.39 13.58
C ASP A 86 25.20 -2.81 15.02
N ASN A 87 25.08 -3.65 16.05
CA ASN A 87 24.93 -3.22 17.46
C ASN A 87 23.87 -2.11 17.68
N GLY A 88 22.85 -2.04 16.82
CA GLY A 88 21.78 -1.03 16.90
C GLY A 88 22.10 0.34 16.29
N GLY A 89 23.12 0.46 15.44
CA GLY A 89 23.47 1.72 14.76
C GLY A 89 22.38 2.26 13.81
N LEU A 90 21.53 1.39 13.28
CA LEU A 90 20.41 1.75 12.39
C LEU A 90 19.08 1.22 12.94
N GLY A 91 18.16 2.13 13.25
CA GLY A 91 16.79 1.78 13.59
C GLY A 91 15.98 1.43 12.35
N ILE A 92 15.33 0.26 12.33
CA ILE A 92 14.57 -0.22 11.17
C ILE A 92 13.18 -0.64 11.63
N VAL A 93 12.19 -0.03 10.98
CA VAL A 93 10.79 -0.41 11.08
C VAL A 93 10.34 -0.89 9.70
N SER A 94 9.80 -2.11 9.66
CA SER A 94 9.11 -2.63 8.47
C SER A 94 7.60 -2.57 8.71
N LEU A 95 6.91 -1.77 7.89
CA LEU A 95 5.46 -1.67 7.90
C LEU A 95 4.87 -2.51 6.76
N ALA A 96 4.42 -3.72 7.09
CA ALA A 96 3.69 -4.56 6.16
C ALA A 96 2.26 -4.01 6.04
N CYS A 97 1.90 -3.42 4.91
CA CYS A 97 0.56 -2.88 4.69
C CYS A 97 -0.37 -3.95 4.11
N GLY A 98 -1.65 -3.91 4.49
CA GLY A 98 -2.71 -4.64 3.81
C GLY A 98 -2.93 -4.14 2.38
N LEU A 99 -3.94 -4.66 1.71
CA LEU A 99 -4.39 -4.14 0.42
C LEU A 99 -4.93 -2.72 0.63
N VAL A 100 -4.18 -1.73 0.11
CA VAL A 100 -4.46 -0.32 0.36
C VAL A 100 -5.56 0.18 -0.58
N GLY A 101 -6.66 0.64 0.02
CA GLY A 101 -7.76 1.35 -0.62
C GLY A 101 -7.87 2.79 -0.12
N GLY A 102 -8.95 3.46 -0.49
CA GLY A 102 -9.23 4.85 -0.14
C GLY A 102 -9.29 5.74 -1.37
N ASP A 103 -8.80 6.98 -1.23
CA ASP A 103 -8.68 7.91 -2.34
C ASP A 103 -7.24 8.01 -2.87
N THR A 104 -7.00 8.79 -3.93
CA THR A 104 -5.68 9.08 -4.45
C THR A 104 -5.57 10.49 -5.00
N LEU A 105 -4.37 11.06 -4.91
CA LEU A 105 -3.99 12.28 -5.61
C LEU A 105 -3.44 11.99 -7.03
N LEU A 106 -3.24 10.72 -7.38
CA LEU A 106 -2.76 10.32 -8.70
C LEU A 106 -3.84 10.55 -9.76
N SER A 107 -3.40 10.76 -11.01
CA SER A 107 -4.31 10.90 -12.16
C SER A 107 -4.83 9.56 -12.71
N CYS A 108 -4.49 8.45 -12.06
CA CYS A 108 -4.93 7.10 -12.40
C CYS A 108 -5.15 6.28 -11.12
N ILE A 109 -5.95 5.22 -11.23
CA ILE A 109 -6.23 4.32 -10.10
C ILE A 109 -4.95 3.55 -9.72
N PRO A 110 -4.52 3.59 -8.45
CA PRO A 110 -3.43 2.76 -7.96
C PRO A 110 -3.75 1.27 -8.13
N GLU A 111 -2.73 0.45 -8.39
CA GLU A 111 -2.91 -1.00 -8.61
C GLU A 111 -3.68 -1.68 -7.46
N SER A 112 -3.33 -1.39 -6.20
CA SER A 112 -3.99 -1.98 -5.02
C SER A 112 -5.47 -1.64 -4.93
N MET A 113 -5.82 -0.39 -5.24
CA MET A 113 -7.20 0.08 -5.27
C MET A 113 -7.97 -0.60 -6.40
N GLY A 114 -7.36 -0.70 -7.58
CA GLY A 114 -7.92 -1.45 -8.71
C GLY A 114 -8.22 -2.91 -8.39
N VAL A 115 -7.34 -3.57 -7.62
CA VAL A 115 -7.56 -4.93 -7.10
C VAL A 115 -8.73 -4.95 -6.12
N LEU A 116 -8.80 -3.98 -5.20
CA LEU A 116 -9.87 -3.89 -4.19
C LEU A 116 -11.26 -3.62 -4.79
N ILE A 117 -11.36 -2.82 -5.86
CA ILE A 117 -12.63 -2.51 -6.54
C ILE A 117 -12.88 -3.41 -7.77
N SER A 118 -12.05 -4.43 -8.00
CA SER A 118 -12.10 -5.28 -9.21
C SER A 118 -13.49 -5.84 -9.51
N GLN A 119 -14.26 -6.19 -8.48
CA GLN A 119 -15.60 -6.76 -8.60
C GLN A 119 -16.65 -5.75 -9.11
N VAL A 120 -16.51 -4.45 -8.79
CA VAL A 120 -17.45 -3.41 -9.28
C VAL A 120 -17.06 -2.86 -10.64
N ILE A 121 -15.77 -2.88 -10.99
CA ILE A 121 -15.31 -2.51 -12.35
C ILE A 121 -15.33 -3.69 -13.32
N ASN A 122 -15.78 -4.86 -12.87
CA ASN A 122 -15.82 -6.11 -13.63
C ASN A 122 -14.46 -6.49 -14.27
N ASP A 123 -13.38 -6.34 -13.50
CA ASP A 123 -12.03 -6.70 -13.94
C ASP A 123 -11.61 -8.06 -13.40
N MET A 124 -11.74 -9.09 -14.24
CA MET A 124 -11.40 -10.47 -13.90
C MET A 124 -9.92 -10.67 -13.57
N SER A 125 -9.02 -9.94 -14.22
CA SER A 125 -7.57 -10.09 -13.98
C SER A 125 -7.20 -9.60 -12.58
N ARG A 126 -7.70 -8.42 -12.20
CA ARG A 126 -7.49 -7.85 -10.87
C ARG A 126 -8.27 -8.62 -9.79
N TYR A 127 -9.44 -9.16 -10.12
CA TYR A 127 -10.17 -10.05 -9.22
C TYR A 127 -9.41 -11.34 -8.92
N GLN A 128 -8.73 -11.94 -9.90
CA GLN A 128 -7.87 -13.10 -9.67
C GLN A 128 -6.72 -12.79 -8.68
N MET A 129 -6.18 -11.57 -8.71
CA MET A 129 -5.19 -11.13 -7.72
C MET A 129 -5.80 -11.01 -6.31
N LEU A 130 -7.01 -10.43 -6.20
CA LEU A 130 -7.73 -10.33 -4.93
C LEU A 130 -8.04 -11.72 -4.35
N ARG A 131 -8.44 -12.67 -5.21
CA ARG A 131 -8.68 -14.07 -4.84
C ARG A 131 -7.41 -14.78 -4.40
N ALA A 132 -6.31 -14.62 -5.13
CA ALA A 132 -5.02 -15.19 -4.74
C ALA A 132 -4.55 -14.66 -3.37
N LEU A 133 -4.79 -13.38 -3.07
CA LEU A 133 -4.52 -12.81 -1.74
C LEU A 133 -5.39 -13.48 -0.66
N GLN A 134 -6.70 -13.64 -0.88
CA GLN A 134 -7.55 -14.36 0.06
C GLN A 134 -7.12 -15.82 0.22
N GLU A 135 -6.76 -16.52 -0.84
CA GLU A 135 -6.31 -17.92 -0.77
C GLU A 135 -5.04 -18.05 0.07
N LEU A 136 -4.11 -17.11 -0.07
CA LEU A 136 -2.86 -17.07 0.70
C LEU A 136 -3.09 -16.71 2.18
N LEU A 137 -4.01 -15.78 2.44
CA LEU A 137 -4.14 -15.10 3.74
C LEU A 137 -5.38 -15.52 4.54
N GLY A 138 -6.31 -16.27 3.93
CA GLY A 138 -7.63 -16.63 4.48
C GLY A 138 -8.64 -15.50 4.35
N LYS A 139 -8.27 -14.29 4.78
CA LYS A 139 -8.98 -13.04 4.54
C LYS A 139 -8.01 -12.01 3.97
N VAL A 140 -8.53 -11.05 3.21
CA VAL A 140 -7.78 -9.93 2.66
C VAL A 140 -7.63 -8.86 3.75
N PRO A 141 -6.43 -8.62 4.30
CA PRO A 141 -6.19 -7.45 5.13
C PRO A 141 -6.32 -6.21 4.27
N ILE A 142 -7.06 -5.20 4.73
CA ILE A 142 -7.23 -3.92 4.04
C ILE A 142 -6.86 -2.75 4.97
N ALA A 143 -6.41 -1.66 4.36
CA ALA A 143 -6.07 -0.42 5.06
C ALA A 143 -6.44 0.78 4.18
N HIS A 144 -6.78 1.90 4.82
CA HIS A 144 -6.95 3.17 4.13
C HIS A 144 -5.60 3.83 3.88
N ILE A 145 -5.43 4.51 2.74
CA ILE A 145 -4.20 5.24 2.40
C ILE A 145 -3.82 6.30 3.45
N GLU A 146 -4.81 6.92 4.09
CA GLU A 146 -4.59 7.90 5.16
C GLU A 146 -3.96 7.23 6.38
N ASP A 147 -4.55 6.13 6.87
CA ASP A 147 -3.99 5.37 7.99
C ASP A 147 -2.61 4.80 7.67
N VAL A 148 -2.37 4.37 6.43
CA VAL A 148 -1.04 3.93 6.00
C VAL A 148 -0.03 5.08 6.06
N SER A 149 -0.39 6.27 5.58
CA SER A 149 0.47 7.45 5.60
C SER A 149 0.77 7.90 7.03
N GLU A 150 -0.26 7.98 7.86
CA GLU A 150 -0.17 8.31 9.28
C GLU A 150 0.66 7.28 10.05
N ALA A 151 0.53 5.98 9.74
CA ALA A 151 1.32 4.92 10.37
C ALA A 151 2.82 5.07 10.07
N HIS A 152 3.19 5.44 8.84
CA HIS A 152 4.58 5.73 8.50
C HIS A 152 5.12 6.92 9.29
N ILE A 153 4.36 8.01 9.38
CA ILE A 153 4.75 9.21 10.16
C ILE A 153 4.86 8.87 11.64
N PHE A 154 3.87 8.19 12.20
CA PHE A 154 3.85 7.74 13.58
C PHE A 154 5.07 6.87 13.92
N CYS A 155 5.41 5.91 13.06
CA CYS A 155 6.57 5.07 13.26
C CYS A 155 7.89 5.86 13.20
N MET A 156 7.98 6.87 12.33
CA MET A 156 9.14 7.76 12.24
C MET A 156 9.31 8.60 13.51
N GLU A 157 8.23 9.17 14.03
CA GLU A 157 8.27 10.06 15.20
C GLU A 157 8.52 9.29 16.51
N LYS A 158 8.19 8.00 16.54
CA LYS A 158 8.37 7.17 17.72
C LYS A 158 9.82 6.71 17.86
N GLN A 159 10.59 7.41 18.68
CA GLN A 159 12.06 7.30 18.78
C GLN A 159 12.64 5.93 19.22
N ILE A 160 11.82 4.95 19.63
CA ILE A 160 12.30 3.65 20.15
C ILE A 160 11.41 2.51 19.65
N ILE A 161 11.25 2.38 18.34
CA ILE A 161 10.61 1.18 17.77
C ILE A 161 11.50 0.55 16.70
N ASN A 162 11.48 -0.78 16.68
CA ASN A 162 12.20 -1.59 15.71
C ASN A 162 11.38 -2.83 15.34
N GLY A 163 11.67 -3.37 14.17
CA GLY A 163 11.11 -4.62 13.68
C GLY A 163 9.83 -4.41 12.88
N ARG A 164 8.97 -5.43 12.90
CA ARG A 164 7.85 -5.57 11.97
C ARG A 164 6.52 -5.17 12.60
N PHE A 165 5.70 -4.47 11.83
CA PHE A 165 4.34 -4.07 12.18
C PHE A 165 3.42 -4.28 10.98
N LEU A 166 2.20 -4.74 11.24
CA LEU A 166 1.14 -4.85 10.23
C LEU A 166 0.27 -3.59 10.30
N CYS A 167 0.10 -2.93 9.16
CA CYS A 167 -0.86 -1.83 8.98
C CYS A 167 -2.07 -2.37 8.20
N ALA A 168 -3.10 -2.76 8.94
CA ALA A 168 -4.37 -3.24 8.41
C ALA A 168 -5.46 -3.05 9.48
N SER A 169 -6.53 -2.32 9.12
CA SER A 169 -7.63 -2.03 10.04
C SER A 169 -8.77 -3.06 9.95
N ALA A 170 -8.86 -3.81 8.84
CA ALA A 170 -9.90 -4.81 8.64
C ALA A 170 -9.45 -6.00 7.81
N TYR A 171 -10.23 -7.09 7.90
CA TYR A 171 -9.96 -8.37 7.25
C TYR A 171 -11.26 -8.90 6.65
N LEU A 172 -11.33 -8.96 5.32
CA LEU A 172 -12.54 -9.33 4.58
C LEU A 172 -12.28 -10.46 3.59
N THR A 173 -13.26 -11.32 3.38
CA THR A 173 -13.30 -12.21 2.22
C THR A 173 -13.74 -11.44 0.98
N THR A 174 -13.36 -11.92 -0.19
CA THR A 174 -13.85 -11.42 -1.49
C THR A 174 -15.38 -11.45 -1.58
N THR A 175 -16.03 -12.43 -0.96
CA THR A 175 -17.49 -12.49 -0.86
C THR A 175 -18.06 -11.40 0.06
N GLU A 176 -17.43 -11.11 1.21
CA GLU A 176 -17.83 -9.99 2.08
C GLU A 176 -17.71 -8.65 1.34
N ILE A 177 -16.63 -8.46 0.57
CA ILE A 177 -16.42 -7.27 -0.27
C ILE A 177 -17.50 -7.16 -1.36
N ALA A 178 -17.75 -8.23 -2.13
CA ALA A 178 -18.79 -8.24 -3.17
C ALA A 178 -20.19 -7.97 -2.60
N LYS A 179 -20.54 -8.59 -1.47
CA LYS A 179 -21.83 -8.36 -0.79
C LYS A 179 -21.97 -6.90 -0.35
N TYR A 180 -20.91 -6.29 0.18
CA TYR A 180 -20.92 -4.87 0.53
C TYR A 180 -21.16 -3.99 -0.70
N TYR A 181 -20.40 -4.22 -1.78
CA TYR A 181 -20.56 -3.44 -3.00
C TYR A 181 -21.94 -3.60 -3.65
N GLY A 182 -22.53 -4.79 -3.65
CA GLY A 182 -23.89 -4.98 -4.17
C GLY A 182 -24.97 -4.21 -3.37
N GLN A 183 -24.72 -3.94 -2.08
CA GLN A 183 -25.60 -3.11 -1.25
C GLN A 183 -25.33 -1.61 -1.46
N TYR A 184 -24.07 -1.21 -1.56
CA TYR A 184 -23.66 0.18 -1.68
C TYR A 184 -23.86 0.75 -3.10
N CYS A 185 -23.70 -0.09 -4.13
CA CYS A 185 -23.80 0.24 -5.54
C CYS A 185 -24.91 -0.59 -6.21
N PRO A 186 -26.19 -0.37 -5.87
CA PRO A 186 -27.29 -1.19 -6.39
C PRO A 186 -27.43 -1.13 -7.91
N ASP A 187 -26.91 -0.06 -8.54
CA ASP A 187 -26.91 0.12 -10.00
C ASP A 187 -25.85 -0.74 -10.71
N ILE A 188 -24.90 -1.33 -9.97
CA ILE A 188 -23.82 -2.15 -10.52
C ILE A 188 -24.13 -3.62 -10.22
N ALA A 189 -24.37 -4.40 -11.28
CA ALA A 189 -24.57 -5.84 -11.14
C ALA A 189 -23.25 -6.55 -10.79
N ILE A 190 -23.17 -7.09 -9.58
CA ILE A 190 -22.05 -7.95 -9.15
C ILE A 190 -22.23 -9.34 -9.75
N ALA A 191 -21.23 -9.80 -10.50
CA ALA A 191 -21.28 -11.08 -11.18
C ALA A 191 -21.30 -12.27 -10.18
N PRO A 192 -22.08 -13.34 -10.41
CA PRO A 192 -22.19 -14.46 -9.47
C PRO A 192 -20.86 -15.15 -9.17
N GLU A 193 -19.91 -15.14 -10.10
CA GLU A 193 -18.57 -15.73 -9.94
C GLU A 193 -17.77 -15.03 -8.83
N PHE A 194 -18.13 -13.79 -8.49
CA PHE A 194 -17.53 -13.01 -7.40
C PHE A 194 -18.03 -13.41 -6.00
N LEU A 195 -19.06 -14.26 -5.93
CA LEU A 195 -19.68 -14.68 -4.67
C LEU A 195 -19.27 -16.09 -4.23
N GLU A 196 -18.39 -16.77 -4.97
CA GLU A 196 -17.89 -18.09 -4.60
C GLU A 196 -17.12 -18.06 -3.27
N GLU A 197 -17.63 -18.76 -2.25
CA GLU A 197 -17.01 -18.82 -0.94
C GLU A 197 -15.81 -19.79 -0.93
N VAL A 198 -14.72 -19.37 -0.29
CA VAL A 198 -13.57 -20.23 0.02
C VAL A 198 -13.61 -20.52 1.51
N ASP A 199 -13.87 -21.77 1.90
CA ASP A 199 -13.85 -22.18 3.30
C ASP A 199 -12.40 -22.37 3.78
N ARG A 200 -11.76 -21.25 4.13
CA ARG A 200 -10.49 -21.22 4.85
C ARG A 200 -10.62 -20.32 6.06
N ARG A 201 -10.73 -20.95 7.23
CA ARG A 201 -10.66 -20.25 8.51
C ARG A 201 -9.20 -20.03 8.86
N ILE A 202 -8.79 -18.76 8.96
CA ILE A 202 -7.50 -18.43 9.52
C ILE A 202 -7.67 -17.35 10.60
N GLY A 203 -7.05 -17.57 11.75
CA GLY A 203 -7.07 -16.68 12.91
C GLY A 203 -5.73 -15.99 13.11
N TRP A 204 -5.28 -15.19 12.14
CA TRP A 204 -4.15 -14.28 12.35
C TRP A 204 -4.55 -12.85 12.04
N GLY A 205 -3.95 -11.96 12.82
CA GLY A 205 -4.06 -10.51 12.78
C GLY A 205 -2.98 -9.98 13.74
N SER A 206 -2.67 -8.70 13.67
CA SER A 206 -1.71 -8.10 14.60
C SER A 206 -2.26 -6.80 15.15
N THR A 207 -2.22 -6.70 16.48
CA THR A 207 -2.55 -5.50 17.25
C THR A 207 -1.32 -4.69 17.62
N LYS A 208 -0.12 -5.13 17.20
CA LYS A 208 1.16 -4.56 17.65
C LYS A 208 1.29 -3.06 17.35
N LEU A 209 0.73 -2.58 16.23
CA LEU A 209 0.74 -1.16 15.89
C LEU A 209 -0.15 -0.35 16.85
N SER A 210 -1.32 -0.86 17.20
CA SER A 210 -2.23 -0.25 18.17
C SER A 210 -1.75 -0.38 19.62
N GLU A 211 -1.09 -1.48 19.97
CA GLU A 211 -0.45 -1.68 21.29
C GLU A 211 0.62 -0.63 21.58
N ILE A 212 1.29 -0.13 20.55
CA ILE A 212 2.23 0.97 20.69
C ILE A 212 1.56 2.35 20.57
N GLY A 213 0.22 2.42 20.49
CA GLY A 213 -0.56 3.65 20.55
C GLY A 213 -0.93 4.28 19.21
N PHE A 214 -0.85 3.53 18.10
CA PHE A 214 -1.41 4.00 16.82
C PHE A 214 -2.92 3.77 16.78
N GLU A 215 -3.67 4.78 16.34
CA GLU A 215 -5.13 4.72 16.21
C GLU A 215 -5.51 4.80 14.73
N TYR A 216 -6.20 3.77 14.25
CA TYR A 216 -6.80 3.78 12.92
C TYR A 216 -7.99 4.73 12.91
N LYS A 217 -8.02 5.65 11.96
CA LYS A 217 -9.09 6.66 11.82
C LYS A 217 -10.14 6.21 10.83
N CYS A 218 -9.79 5.34 9.87
CA CYS A 218 -10.67 4.93 8.79
C CYS A 218 -11.27 3.55 9.05
N ASP A 219 -12.61 3.46 8.99
CA ASP A 219 -13.32 2.21 9.11
C ASP A 219 -13.46 1.47 7.76
N ILE A 220 -14.05 0.28 7.79
CA ILE A 220 -14.28 -0.55 6.59
C ILE A 220 -15.09 0.21 5.54
N LYS A 221 -16.08 1.00 5.96
CA LYS A 221 -16.96 1.70 5.04
C LYS A 221 -16.17 2.77 4.30
N MET A 222 -15.42 3.60 5.02
CA MET A 222 -14.56 4.61 4.41
C MET A 222 -13.60 3.98 3.40
N ILE A 223 -12.94 2.87 3.74
CA ILE A 223 -12.01 2.20 2.83
C ILE A 223 -12.69 1.77 1.52
N LEU A 224 -13.83 1.08 1.62
CA LEU A 224 -14.51 0.51 0.46
C LEU A 224 -15.20 1.60 -0.37
N GLU A 225 -15.88 2.54 0.28
CA GLU A 225 -16.65 3.61 -0.37
C GLU A 225 -15.72 4.60 -1.07
N ASP A 226 -14.67 5.10 -0.40
CA ASP A 226 -13.73 6.04 -1.01
C ASP A 226 -13.01 5.41 -2.22
N SER A 227 -12.71 4.10 -2.15
CA SER A 227 -12.13 3.37 -3.29
C SER A 227 -13.06 3.33 -4.51
N VAL A 228 -14.35 3.11 -4.27
CA VAL A 228 -15.38 3.09 -5.34
C VAL A 228 -15.59 4.49 -5.90
N GLU A 229 -15.72 5.51 -5.03
CA GLU A 229 -15.88 6.90 -5.45
C GLU A 229 -14.68 7.41 -6.24
N CYS A 230 -13.46 7.05 -5.82
CA CYS A 230 -12.26 7.30 -6.60
C CYS A 230 -12.34 6.63 -7.99
N GLY A 231 -12.77 5.36 -8.05
CA GLY A 231 -12.98 4.66 -9.32
C GLY A 231 -14.00 5.33 -10.25
N ARG A 232 -15.08 5.88 -9.69
CA ARG A 232 -16.10 6.66 -10.42
C ARG A 232 -15.52 7.95 -10.97
N ARG A 233 -14.81 8.71 -10.11
CA ARG A 233 -14.16 9.97 -10.49
C ARG A 233 -13.16 9.80 -11.63
N MET A 234 -12.46 8.67 -11.67
CA MET A 234 -11.48 8.35 -12.73
C MET A 234 -12.11 7.78 -14.01
N GLY A 235 -13.44 7.60 -14.05
CA GLY A 235 -14.16 7.08 -15.23
C GLY A 235 -14.01 5.58 -15.45
N ASN A 236 -13.55 4.84 -14.43
CA ASN A 236 -13.40 3.38 -14.48
C ASN A 236 -14.66 2.62 -14.05
N LEU A 237 -15.61 3.31 -13.42
CA LEU A 237 -16.94 2.82 -13.08
C LEU A 237 -17.96 3.59 -13.94
N LYS A 238 -18.77 2.85 -14.70
CA LYS A 238 -19.90 3.39 -15.48
C LYS A 238 -21.21 2.87 -14.93
#